data_AF-A0A960GAC2-F1
#
_entry.id   AF-A0A960GAC2-F1
#
_cell.length_a   1.000
_cell.length_b   1.000
_cell.length_c   1.000
_cell.angle_alpha   90.00
_cell.angle_beta   90.00
_cell.angle_gamma   90.00
#
_symmetry.space_group_name_H-M   'P 1'
#
loop_
_entity.id
_entity.type
_entity.pdbx_description
1 polymer ?
#
loop_
_entity_poly.entity_id
_entity_poly.type
_entity_poly.pdbx_seq_one_letter_code
_entity_poly.pdbx_strand_id
1 'polypeptide(L)'
;IAGELTSTVLHVAARSLAAQGLSIYGDHQDVMAVRQTGFAMLSSSSVQEAHDTAAIAQLATLRSRVPFVHFFDGFRTSHEENSVELLTDAQLLEYVPKELVRAHRRRALSPEHPYIRGTAQNPDTYFQGREASNKYYDEVPGIVATAMEEFAAISGRSYSLVEYHGHPEADRVLVIMGSGAQ
;
A
#
# COMPACT_ATOMS: atom_id res chain seq x y z
N ILE A 1 14.75 1.32 -1.14
CA ILE A 1 13.47 1.49 -0.40
C ILE A 1 13.03 0.17 0.25
N ALA A 2 12.46 -0.79 -0.48
CA ALA A 2 11.93 -2.04 0.10
C ALA A 2 13.00 -2.88 0.82
N GLY A 3 14.15 -3.11 0.18
CA GLY A 3 15.27 -3.86 0.79
C GLY A 3 15.86 -3.23 2.06
N GLU A 4 15.53 -1.97 2.34
CA GLU A 4 15.99 -1.24 3.53
C GLU A 4 14.86 -0.99 4.53
N LEU A 5 13.67 -1.56 4.29
CA LEU A 5 12.49 -1.43 5.15
C LEU A 5 12.22 0.03 5.53
N THR A 6 12.17 0.87 4.50
CA THR A 6 11.88 2.30 4.61
C THR A 6 10.40 2.51 4.33
N SER A 7 9.63 2.91 5.35
CA SER A 7 8.22 3.24 5.21
C SER A 7 8.03 4.28 4.11
N THR A 8 7.15 4.00 3.15
CA THR A 8 6.91 4.83 1.96
C THR A 8 5.59 4.39 1.34
N VAL A 9 4.78 5.32 0.85
CA VAL A 9 3.63 5.02 0.01
C VAL A 9 3.81 5.72 -1.34
N LEU A 10 3.71 4.95 -2.43
CA LEU A 10 3.61 5.47 -3.79
C LEU A 10 2.15 5.43 -4.20
N HIS A 11 1.58 6.59 -4.52
CA HIS A 11 0.23 6.70 -5.07
C HIS A 11 0.29 6.68 -6.59
N VAL A 12 -0.34 5.67 -7.20
CA VAL A 12 -0.22 5.40 -8.64
C VAL A 12 -1.60 5.39 -9.28
N ALA A 13 -1.84 6.32 -10.20
CA ALA A 13 -2.92 6.19 -11.17
C ALA A 13 -2.46 5.20 -12.25
N ALA A 14 -2.85 3.93 -12.09
CA ALA A 14 -2.36 2.81 -12.88
C ALA A 14 -2.69 2.99 -14.37
N ARG A 15 -1.71 2.72 -15.23
CA ARG A 15 -1.74 3.09 -16.65
C ARG A 15 -1.07 2.01 -17.52
N SER A 16 -1.58 1.88 -18.75
CA SER A 16 -0.93 1.11 -19.81
C SER A 16 0.53 1.50 -20.03
N LEU A 17 1.37 0.48 -20.24
CA LEU A 17 2.72 0.65 -20.74
C LEU A 17 2.72 0.77 -22.26
N ALA A 18 3.65 1.57 -22.81
CA ALA A 18 3.79 1.68 -24.26
C ALA A 18 4.37 0.37 -24.83
N ALA A 19 3.59 -0.29 -25.70
CA ALA A 19 3.99 -1.48 -26.43
C ALA A 19 4.11 -1.17 -27.94
N GLN A 20 3.12 -1.57 -28.75
CA GLN A 20 3.03 -1.17 -30.17
C GLN A 20 2.67 0.32 -30.34
N GLY A 21 2.19 0.96 -29.28
CA GLY A 21 1.81 2.37 -29.24
C GLY A 21 1.71 2.86 -27.81
N LEU A 22 1.67 4.18 -27.66
CA LEU A 22 1.46 4.84 -26.37
C LEU A 22 -0.04 4.83 -26.01
N SER A 23 -0.36 4.41 -24.80
CA SER A 23 -1.66 4.66 -24.17
C SER A 23 -1.45 5.49 -22.91
N ILE A 24 -2.30 6.50 -22.71
CA ILE A 24 -2.35 7.28 -21.47
C ILE A 24 -3.41 6.73 -20.49
N TYR A 25 -4.21 5.77 -20.92
CA TYR A 25 -5.39 5.28 -20.21
C TYR A 25 -5.06 4.15 -19.22
N GLY A 26 -6.01 3.88 -18.33
CA GLY A 26 -5.84 2.97 -17.21
C GLY A 26 -5.91 1.49 -17.58
N ASP A 27 -4.92 0.75 -17.11
CA ASP A 27 -4.92 -0.70 -16.88
C ASP A 27 -3.85 -0.98 -15.81
N HIS A 28 -3.57 -2.26 -15.50
CA HIS A 28 -2.61 -2.63 -14.45
C HIS A 28 -1.22 -3.01 -14.96
N GLN A 29 -0.85 -2.70 -16.21
CA GLN A 29 0.44 -3.12 -16.77
C GLN A 29 1.64 -2.57 -15.97
N ASP A 30 1.59 -1.30 -15.58
CA ASP A 30 2.66 -0.65 -14.82
C ASP A 30 2.82 -1.21 -13.40
N VAL A 31 1.72 -1.34 -12.65
CA VAL A 31 1.74 -1.86 -11.27
C VAL A 31 2.12 -3.35 -11.25
N MET A 32 1.69 -4.13 -12.24
CA MET A 32 2.09 -5.54 -12.34
C MET A 32 3.56 -5.72 -12.71
N ALA A 33 4.18 -4.74 -13.38
CA ALA A 33 5.61 -4.77 -13.71
C ALA A 33 6.52 -4.60 -12.47
N VAL A 34 5.98 -4.08 -11.36
CA VAL A 34 6.73 -3.82 -10.12
C VAL A 34 6.38 -4.75 -8.96
N ARG A 35 5.52 -5.75 -9.15
CA ARG A 35 5.05 -6.66 -8.08
C ARG A 35 6.17 -7.40 -7.34
N GLN A 36 7.29 -7.67 -8.00
CA GLN A 36 8.46 -8.37 -7.44
C GLN A 36 9.42 -7.47 -6.65
N THR A 37 9.16 -6.16 -6.59
CA THR A 37 10.09 -5.19 -5.97
C THR A 37 10.13 -5.25 -4.44
N GLY A 38 9.22 -6.01 -3.82
CA GLY A 38 9.05 -6.05 -2.37
C GLY A 38 8.18 -4.92 -1.82
N PHE A 39 7.44 -4.21 -2.67
CA PHE A 39 6.38 -3.32 -2.21
C PHE A 39 5.11 -4.14 -1.95
N ALA A 40 4.44 -3.86 -0.84
CA ALA A 40 3.06 -4.28 -0.65
C ALA A 40 2.18 -3.50 -1.65
N MET A 41 1.10 -4.11 -2.14
CA MET A 41 0.23 -3.50 -3.15
C MET A 41 -1.20 -3.47 -2.63
N LEU A 42 -1.79 -2.28 -2.56
CA LEU A 42 -3.19 -2.06 -2.19
C LEU A 42 -3.92 -1.36 -3.34
N SER A 43 -5.03 -1.94 -3.77
CA SER A 43 -5.87 -1.42 -4.85
C SER A 43 -7.10 -0.76 -4.28
N SER A 44 -7.52 0.35 -4.88
CA SER A 44 -8.81 0.99 -4.61
C SER A 44 -9.70 0.91 -5.84
N SER A 45 -10.96 0.53 -5.65
CA SER A 45 -11.93 0.35 -6.74
C SER A 45 -12.78 1.60 -7.02
N SER A 46 -12.87 2.54 -6.07
CA SER A 46 -13.64 3.79 -6.19
C SER A 46 -12.87 5.02 -5.74
N VAL A 47 -13.44 6.21 -6.00
CA VAL A 47 -12.91 7.49 -5.52
C VAL A 47 -12.89 7.55 -3.98
N GLN A 48 -13.93 7.02 -3.32
CA GLN A 48 -13.98 6.94 -1.85
C GLN A 48 -12.90 5.98 -1.32
N GLU A 49 -12.76 4.80 -1.90
CA GLU A 49 -11.70 3.86 -1.51
C GLU A 49 -10.30 4.42 -1.78
N ALA A 50 -10.10 5.20 -2.84
CA ALA A 50 -8.80 5.84 -3.10
C ALA A 50 -8.43 6.82 -1.97
N HIS A 51 -9.40 7.54 -1.41
CA HIS A 51 -9.17 8.35 -0.23
C HIS A 51 -8.85 7.50 1.01
N ASP A 52 -9.67 6.48 1.28
CA ASP A 52 -9.60 5.69 2.51
C ASP A 52 -8.35 4.79 2.55
N THR A 53 -8.08 4.08 1.47
CA THR A 53 -6.90 3.21 1.31
C THR A 53 -5.59 4.00 1.34
N ALA A 54 -5.60 5.28 0.96
CA ALA A 54 -4.42 6.12 1.11
C ALA A 54 -4.03 6.29 2.58
N ALA A 55 -5.00 6.54 3.47
CA ALA A 55 -4.75 6.62 4.91
C ALA A 55 -4.31 5.26 5.47
N ILE A 56 -5.00 4.18 5.11
CA ILE A 56 -4.68 2.81 5.53
C ILE A 56 -3.25 2.44 5.13
N ALA A 57 -2.85 2.71 3.89
CA ALA A 57 -1.50 2.44 3.39
C ALA A 57 -0.43 3.21 4.18
N GLN A 58 -0.70 4.46 4.58
CA GLN A 58 0.21 5.27 5.38
C GLN A 58 0.42 4.70 6.79
N LEU A 59 -0.66 4.31 7.47
CA LEU A 59 -0.55 3.67 8.77
C LEU A 59 0.17 2.32 8.67
N ALA A 60 -0.22 1.49 7.69
CA ALA A 60 0.34 0.17 7.48
C ALA A 60 1.85 0.22 7.17
N THR A 61 2.31 1.16 6.34
CA THR A 61 3.74 1.30 6.03
C THR A 61 4.56 1.77 7.24
N LEU A 62 3.98 2.62 8.10
CA LEU A 62 4.64 3.09 9.32
C LEU A 62 4.80 1.98 10.36
N ARG A 63 3.80 1.11 10.50
CA ARG A 63 3.83 -0.06 11.40
C ARG A 63 4.73 -1.18 10.87
N SER A 64 4.53 -1.61 9.62
CA SER A 64 5.24 -2.75 9.03
C SER A 64 6.66 -2.42 8.58
N ARG A 65 6.96 -1.14 8.30
CA ARG A 65 8.16 -0.66 7.60
C ARG A 65 8.29 -1.12 6.14
N VAL A 66 7.38 -1.96 5.65
CA VAL A 66 7.31 -2.37 4.26
C VAL A 66 6.71 -1.21 3.46
N PRO A 67 7.29 -0.82 2.31
CA PRO A 67 6.73 0.23 1.49
C PRO A 67 5.52 -0.27 0.69
N PHE A 68 4.59 0.63 0.38
CA PHE A 68 3.33 0.33 -0.29
C PHE A 68 3.22 1.04 -1.65
N VAL A 69 2.68 0.33 -2.63
CA VAL A 69 2.05 0.91 -3.82
C VAL A 69 0.55 0.93 -3.54
N HIS A 70 0.00 2.11 -3.30
CA HIS A 70 -1.44 2.32 -3.31
C HIS A 70 -1.83 2.77 -4.71
N PHE A 71 -2.63 1.96 -5.42
CA PHE A 71 -3.00 2.24 -6.80
C PHE A 71 -4.50 2.17 -7.05
N PHE A 72 -4.93 2.91 -8.06
CA PHE A 72 -6.30 2.99 -8.55
C PHE A 72 -6.27 3.25 -10.06
N ASP A 73 -7.36 2.94 -10.75
CA ASP A 73 -7.35 2.89 -12.21
C ASP A 73 -7.22 4.29 -12.82
N GLY A 74 -6.23 4.47 -13.69
CA GLY A 74 -5.97 5.72 -14.39
C GLY A 74 -7.15 6.13 -15.27
N PHE A 75 -7.51 7.41 -15.22
CA PHE A 75 -8.76 7.98 -15.74
C PHE A 75 -10.03 7.45 -15.07
N ARG A 76 -10.23 6.13 -15.05
CA ARG A 76 -11.48 5.52 -14.60
C ARG A 76 -11.82 5.84 -13.15
N THR A 77 -10.81 5.88 -12.27
CA THR A 77 -10.97 6.31 -10.88
C THR A 77 -10.26 7.65 -10.65
N SER A 78 -9.07 7.84 -11.24
CA SER A 78 -8.26 9.03 -10.94
C SER A 78 -8.83 10.36 -11.44
N HIS A 79 -9.74 10.33 -12.41
CA HIS A 79 -10.41 11.51 -12.98
C HIS A 79 -11.94 11.42 -12.86
N GLU A 80 -12.45 10.45 -12.11
CA GLU A 80 -13.87 10.39 -11.80
C GLU A 80 -14.21 11.44 -10.74
N GLU A 81 -15.20 12.28 -11.03
CA GLU A 81 -15.76 13.20 -10.04
C GLU A 81 -16.89 12.49 -9.30
N ASN A 82 -16.74 12.36 -7.98
CA ASN A 82 -17.71 11.71 -7.12
C ASN A 82 -17.79 12.41 -5.76
N SER A 83 -18.94 12.32 -5.10
CA SER A 83 -19.09 12.83 -3.73
C SER A 83 -18.41 11.86 -2.77
N VAL A 84 -17.49 12.37 -1.94
CA VAL A 84 -16.74 11.57 -0.97
C VAL A 84 -16.86 12.13 0.44
N GLU A 85 -16.81 11.24 1.42
CA GLU A 85 -16.68 11.57 2.83
C GLU A 85 -15.20 11.61 3.20
N LEU A 86 -14.68 12.83 3.37
CA LEU A 86 -13.29 13.07 3.73
C LEU A 86 -13.05 12.85 5.23
N LEU A 87 -11.87 12.35 5.56
CA LEU A 87 -11.39 12.38 6.94
C LEU A 87 -11.03 13.81 7.32
N THR A 88 -11.36 14.19 8.54
CA THR A 88 -10.87 15.44 9.14
C THR A 88 -9.41 15.30 9.56
N ASP A 89 -8.70 16.43 9.66
CA ASP A 89 -7.33 16.46 10.20
C ASP A 89 -7.24 15.88 11.61
N ALA A 90 -8.28 16.06 12.43
CA ALA A 90 -8.36 15.49 13.77
C ALA A 90 -8.40 13.96 13.73
N GLN A 91 -9.25 13.38 12.87
CA GLN A 91 -9.29 11.93 12.66
C GLN A 91 -7.96 11.39 12.13
N LEU A 92 -7.31 12.09 11.19
CA LEU A 92 -5.99 11.68 10.67
C LEU A 92 -4.90 11.70 11.75
N LEU A 93 -4.90 12.72 12.61
CA LEU A 93 -3.96 12.84 13.73
C LEU A 93 -4.18 11.78 14.81
N GLU A 94 -5.42 11.36 15.01
CA GLU A 94 -5.77 10.23 15.89
C GLU A 94 -5.37 8.90 15.26
N TYR A 95 -5.64 8.73 13.97
CA TYR A 95 -5.40 7.49 13.22
C TYR A 95 -3.92 7.16 13.01
N VAL A 96 -3.05 8.17 12.91
CA VAL A 96 -1.61 7.98 12.69
C VAL A 96 -0.81 8.37 13.93
N PRO A 97 -0.40 7.40 14.77
CA PRO A 97 0.28 7.69 16.01
C PRO A 97 1.66 8.36 15.81
N LYS A 98 1.92 9.43 16.57
CA LYS A 98 3.13 10.26 16.44
C LYS A 98 4.42 9.50 16.73
N GLU A 99 4.37 8.48 17.56
CA GLU A 99 5.50 7.63 17.91
C GLU A 99 5.99 6.80 16.72
N LEU A 100 5.11 6.38 15.80
CA LEU A 100 5.50 5.69 14.59
C LEU A 100 6.28 6.62 13.65
N VAL A 101 5.81 7.87 13.51
CA VAL A 101 6.52 8.92 12.75
C VAL A 101 7.88 9.20 13.37
N ARG A 102 7.95 9.34 14.70
CA ARG A 102 9.22 9.52 15.42
C ARG A 102 10.14 8.31 15.24
N ALA A 103 9.62 7.09 15.27
CA ALA A 103 10.39 5.87 15.04
C ALA A 103 10.99 5.82 13.63
N HIS A 104 10.20 6.22 12.61
CA HIS A 104 10.70 6.38 11.25
C HIS A 104 11.85 7.39 11.18
N ARG A 105 11.67 8.59 11.76
CA ARG A 105 12.70 9.64 11.79
C ARG A 105 13.97 9.22 12.52
N ARG A 106 13.87 8.46 13.62
CA ARG A 106 15.05 7.95 14.35
C ARG A 106 15.94 7.03 13.52
N ARG A 107 15.45 6.48 12.41
CA ARG A 107 16.23 5.66 11.47
C ARG A 107 16.84 6.48 10.34
N ALA A 108 16.67 7.80 10.30
CA ALA A 108 17.31 8.65 9.31
C ALA A 108 18.84 8.69 9.51
N LEU A 109 19.57 8.94 8.42
CA LEU A 109 20.99 9.21 8.50
C LEU A 109 21.20 10.55 9.22
N SER A 110 22.06 10.55 10.23
CA SER A 110 22.44 11.73 11.00
C SER A 110 23.90 11.61 11.46
N PRO A 111 24.72 12.65 11.32
CA PRO A 111 26.08 12.66 11.87
C PRO A 111 26.13 12.43 13.39
N GLU A 112 25.09 12.83 14.13
CA GLU A 112 24.99 12.67 15.60
C GLU A 112 24.77 11.21 16.04
N HIS A 113 24.27 10.36 15.14
CA HIS A 113 24.06 8.93 15.39
C HIS A 113 24.24 8.15 14.08
N PRO A 114 25.49 8.03 13.59
CA PRO A 114 25.78 7.54 12.26
C PRO A 114 25.69 6.01 12.17
N TYR A 115 25.30 5.53 11.00
CA TYR A 115 25.34 4.12 10.64
C TYR A 115 25.52 3.99 9.12
N ILE A 116 25.88 2.79 8.64
CA ILE A 116 26.04 2.50 7.21
C ILE A 116 24.88 1.65 6.70
N ARG A 117 24.45 1.92 5.46
CA ARG A 117 23.43 1.17 4.70
C ARG A 117 23.85 1.10 3.23
N GLY A 118 23.38 0.09 2.51
CA GLY A 118 23.73 -0.09 1.08
C GLY A 118 25.15 -0.64 0.84
N THR A 119 25.66 -1.50 1.72
CA THR A 119 26.97 -2.15 1.55
C THR A 119 26.98 -3.16 0.41
N ALA A 120 28.15 -3.40 -0.19
CA ALA A 120 28.36 -4.56 -1.08
C ALA A 120 28.60 -5.83 -0.23
N GLN A 121 27.85 -6.90 -0.53
CA GLN A 121 27.93 -8.17 0.21
C GLN A 121 28.33 -9.31 -0.73
N ASN A 122 29.21 -10.18 -0.24
CA ASN A 122 29.64 -11.38 -0.96
C ASN A 122 28.60 -12.52 -0.81
N PRO A 123 28.74 -13.61 -1.59
CA PRO A 123 27.80 -14.74 -1.53
C PRO A 123 27.71 -15.43 -0.16
N ASP A 124 28.70 -15.26 0.70
CA ASP A 124 28.75 -15.81 2.06
C ASP A 124 27.67 -15.27 3.00
N THR A 125 27.17 -14.06 2.75
CA THR A 125 26.28 -13.31 3.65
C THR A 125 25.05 -12.72 2.97
N TYR A 126 25.09 -12.54 1.64
CA TYR A 126 24.00 -11.89 0.90
C TYR A 126 22.65 -12.59 1.09
N PHE A 127 22.63 -13.92 0.97
CA PHE A 127 21.37 -14.66 1.01
C PHE A 127 20.72 -14.55 2.40
N GLN A 128 21.50 -14.71 3.47
CA GLN A 128 21.05 -14.57 4.84
C GLN A 128 20.56 -13.14 5.12
N GLY A 129 21.25 -12.13 4.60
CA GLY A 129 20.83 -10.74 4.68
C GLY A 129 19.50 -10.47 3.95
N ARG A 130 19.27 -11.13 2.81
CA ARG A 130 18.04 -11.01 2.02
C ARG A 130 16.82 -11.62 2.73
N GLU A 131 16.99 -12.78 3.37
CA GLU A 131 15.94 -13.50 4.10
C GLU A 131 15.67 -12.92 5.50
N ALA A 132 16.58 -12.11 6.04
CA ALA A 132 16.39 -11.45 7.34
C ALA A 132 15.16 -10.53 7.38
N SER A 133 14.64 -10.11 6.22
CA SER A 133 13.44 -9.29 6.12
C SER A 133 12.12 -10.07 6.19
N ASN A 134 12.11 -11.40 6.11
CA ASN A 134 10.89 -12.21 5.92
C ASN A 134 9.82 -11.93 6.96
N LYS A 135 10.21 -11.88 8.25
CA LYS A 135 9.29 -11.57 9.36
C LYS A 135 8.49 -10.29 9.17
N TYR A 136 9.07 -9.28 8.52
CA TYR A 136 8.35 -8.03 8.28
C TYR A 136 7.24 -8.21 7.25
N TYR A 137 7.47 -9.03 6.22
CA TYR A 137 6.49 -9.33 5.19
C TYR A 137 5.40 -10.28 5.69
N ASP A 138 5.77 -11.28 6.51
CA ASP A 138 4.82 -12.21 7.14
C ASP A 138 3.79 -11.47 8.02
N GLU A 139 4.20 -10.38 8.65
CA GLU A 139 3.34 -9.54 9.50
C GLU A 139 2.44 -8.56 8.71
N VAL A 140 2.76 -8.26 7.43
CA VAL A 140 2.03 -7.23 6.65
C VAL A 140 0.52 -7.49 6.58
N PRO A 141 0.02 -8.70 6.25
CA PRO A 141 -1.42 -8.93 6.13
C PRO A 141 -2.18 -8.60 7.41
N GLY A 142 -1.66 -9.04 8.57
CA GLY A 142 -2.26 -8.74 9.88
C GLY A 142 -2.22 -7.24 10.20
N ILE A 143 -1.11 -6.57 9.91
CA ILE A 143 -0.96 -5.12 10.13
C ILE A 143 -1.97 -4.33 9.28
N VAL A 144 -2.17 -4.73 8.01
CA VAL A 144 -3.13 -4.08 7.11
C VAL A 144 -4.56 -4.33 7.59
N ALA A 145 -4.89 -5.56 7.99
CA ALA A 145 -6.22 -5.88 8.55
C ALA A 145 -6.52 -5.04 9.79
N THR A 146 -5.60 -4.94 10.75
CA THR A 146 -5.77 -4.07 11.92
C THR A 146 -5.86 -2.59 11.53
N ALA A 147 -5.11 -2.14 10.53
CA ALA A 147 -5.24 -0.76 10.04
C ALA A 147 -6.62 -0.50 9.41
N MET A 148 -7.21 -1.46 8.70
CA MET A 148 -8.57 -1.39 8.17
C MET A 148 -9.63 -1.39 9.29
N GLU A 149 -9.46 -2.20 10.33
CA GLU A 149 -10.34 -2.22 11.51
C GLU A 149 -10.33 -0.88 12.26
N GLU A 150 -9.14 -0.32 12.51
CA GLU A 150 -8.99 0.99 13.14
C GLU A 150 -9.57 2.11 12.27
N PHE A 151 -9.44 1.98 10.94
CA PHE A 151 -10.05 2.91 10.00
C PHE A 151 -11.58 2.87 10.09
N ALA A 152 -12.16 1.67 10.17
CA ALA A 152 -13.60 1.49 10.35
C ALA A 152 -14.10 2.13 11.65
N ALA A 153 -13.32 2.05 12.73
CA ALA A 153 -13.70 2.65 14.02
C ALA A 153 -13.84 4.18 13.96
N ILE A 154 -13.04 4.86 13.13
CA ILE A 154 -13.06 6.34 13.03
C ILE A 154 -13.96 6.87 11.90
N SER A 155 -14.21 6.06 10.86
CA SER A 155 -14.90 6.47 9.64
C SER A 155 -16.27 5.81 9.44
N GLY A 156 -16.53 4.70 10.15
CA GLY A 156 -17.69 3.83 9.92
C GLY A 156 -17.59 2.93 8.68
N ARG A 157 -16.54 3.05 7.86
CA ARG A 157 -16.37 2.28 6.62
C ARG A 157 -15.40 1.12 6.83
N SER A 158 -15.88 -0.09 6.62
CA SER A 158 -15.12 -1.33 6.86
C SER A 158 -14.54 -1.88 5.57
N TYR A 159 -13.33 -2.43 5.65
CA TYR A 159 -12.62 -3.07 4.56
C TYR A 159 -12.02 -4.39 5.02
N SER A 160 -11.74 -5.29 4.08
CA SER A 160 -10.97 -6.51 4.31
C SER A 160 -9.89 -6.67 3.25
N LEU A 161 -8.89 -7.52 3.51
CA LEU A 161 -7.83 -7.80 2.51
C LEU A 161 -8.40 -8.36 1.20
N VAL A 162 -9.49 -9.13 1.30
CA VAL A 162 -10.29 -9.64 0.20
C VAL A 162 -11.74 -9.57 0.63
N GLU A 163 -12.59 -9.00 -0.21
CA GLU A 163 -14.02 -8.84 0.05
C GLU A 163 -14.85 -9.71 -0.89
N TYR A 164 -15.97 -10.22 -0.38
CA TYR A 164 -16.93 -10.99 -1.16
C TYR A 164 -18.27 -10.27 -1.22
N HIS A 165 -18.74 -10.01 -2.44
CA HIS A 165 -20.06 -9.48 -2.70
C HIS A 165 -20.80 -10.44 -3.61
N GLY A 166 -21.91 -10.99 -3.14
CA GLY A 166 -22.67 -11.95 -3.92
C GLY A 166 -23.57 -12.82 -3.04
N HIS A 167 -24.21 -13.80 -3.69
CA HIS A 167 -25.07 -14.75 -3.01
C HIS A 167 -24.23 -15.73 -2.17
N PRO A 168 -24.53 -15.97 -0.87
CA PRO A 168 -23.76 -16.88 -0.03
C PRO A 168 -23.59 -18.31 -0.59
N GLU A 169 -24.52 -18.73 -1.45
CA GLU A 169 -24.52 -20.04 -2.13
C GLU A 169 -24.15 -19.94 -3.63
N ALA A 170 -23.36 -18.95 -4.04
CA ALA A 170 -22.95 -18.81 -5.44
C ALA A 170 -22.19 -20.05 -5.94
N ASP A 171 -22.57 -20.54 -7.13
CA ASP A 171 -21.92 -21.68 -7.80
C ASP A 171 -20.72 -21.25 -8.68
N ARG A 172 -20.62 -19.95 -8.95
CA ARG A 172 -19.59 -19.31 -9.78
C ARG A 172 -19.17 -18.00 -9.15
N VAL A 173 -17.86 -17.78 -9.07
CA VAL A 173 -17.27 -16.58 -8.46
C VAL A 173 -16.25 -15.99 -9.42
N LEU A 174 -16.25 -14.66 -9.54
CA LEU A 174 -15.22 -13.90 -10.25
C LEU A 174 -14.29 -13.24 -9.23
N VAL A 175 -12.98 -13.31 -9.48
CA VAL A 175 -11.97 -12.57 -8.71
C VAL A 175 -11.48 -11.43 -9.59
N ILE A 176 -11.67 -10.20 -9.12
CA ILE A 176 -11.33 -8.98 -9.84
C ILE A 176 -10.72 -7.96 -8.87
N MET A 177 -9.98 -7.00 -9.41
CA MET A 177 -9.29 -5.94 -8.67
C MET A 177 -9.41 -4.62 -9.44
N GLY A 178 -9.34 -3.49 -8.73
CA GLY A 178 -9.55 -2.16 -9.31
C GLY A 178 -11.02 -1.87 -9.60
N SER A 179 -11.28 -0.86 -10.44
CA SER A 179 -12.63 -0.33 -10.66
C SER A 179 -13.57 -1.30 -11.39
N GLY A 180 -13.06 -2.38 -11.98
CA GLY A 180 -13.89 -3.45 -12.55
C GLY A 180 -14.69 -4.24 -11.49
N ALA A 181 -14.39 -4.06 -10.20
CA ALA A 181 -15.17 -4.61 -9.10
C ALA A 181 -16.46 -3.82 -8.79
N GLN A 182 -16.61 -2.60 -9.34
CA GLN A 182 -17.76 -1.72 -9.13
C GLN A 182 -18.82 -1.84 -10.22
#